data_AF-A0A926STG2-F1
#
_entry.id   AF-A0A926STG2-F1
#
_cell.length_a   1.000
_cell.length_b   1.000
_cell.length_c   1.000
_cell.angle_alpha   90.00
_cell.angle_beta   90.00
_cell.angle_gamma   90.00
#
_symmetry.space_group_name_H-M   'P 1'
#
loop_
_entity.id
_entity.type
_entity.pdbx_description
1 polymer ?
#
loop_
_entity_poly.entity_id
_entity_poly.type
_entity_poly.pdbx_seq_one_letter_code
_entity_poly.pdbx_strand_id
1 'polypeptide(L)'
;MENFRDYYQILGVARDATSEEIKKVYRRLARQYHPDVNPGDKAAEEKFKDIGEAYEVLSDPARRSQYDEFSRFWKKTGINGKKEPRKSGFRGWGDRSRGGENQPNAAGQNIDYKQYTEFGTFVDDLLGRREAAASQTNGTARARVASSDAWSPGYTKTSRTMTSSRKNVEAQLTLPLEKAYTGGRERIRMEDGRSLEVEMPPGMVTGQRLRLKKQGIDGGDLYLKITVDPHPFFKLEGVDIYCQVPVTPSEAVLGGQVEVPTLDGLVKMMLPSGVGHGKRLRLANKGYPIDNGRRGDQLVEIQIAVPKDISLQERELYEKLRQIETFKPRIDMR
;
A
#
# COMPACT_ATOMS: atom_id res chain seq x y z
N MET A 1 -6.61 24.29 -43.35
CA MET A 1 -7.99 24.19 -42.85
C MET A 1 -8.06 22.86 -42.13
N GLU A 2 -8.11 22.74 -40.80
CA GLU A 2 -8.27 23.68 -39.69
C GLU A 2 -7.27 23.25 -38.59
N ASN A 3 -6.51 24.17 -37.99
CA ASN A 3 -5.56 23.86 -36.90
C ASN A 3 -6.25 23.72 -35.53
N PHE A 4 -7.53 23.34 -35.54
CA PHE A 4 -8.34 23.14 -34.35
C PHE A 4 -8.70 21.66 -34.27
N ARG A 5 -8.28 20.97 -33.22
CA ARG A 5 -8.64 19.56 -32.98
C ARG A 5 -9.96 19.52 -32.23
N ASP A 6 -11.04 19.10 -32.90
CA ASP A 6 -12.33 18.92 -32.25
C ASP A 6 -12.38 17.57 -31.50
N TYR A 7 -12.11 17.59 -30.20
CA TYR A 7 -12.10 16.39 -29.35
C TYR A 7 -13.44 15.65 -29.31
N TYR A 8 -14.56 16.34 -29.53
CA TYR A 8 -15.87 15.70 -29.62
C TYR A 8 -15.98 14.87 -30.91
N GLN A 9 -15.42 15.37 -32.03
CA GLN A 9 -15.37 14.63 -33.29
C GLN A 9 -14.38 13.46 -33.22
N ILE A 10 -13.23 13.64 -32.55
CA ILE A 10 -12.23 12.58 -32.37
C ILE A 10 -12.80 11.39 -31.58
N LEU A 11 -13.58 11.66 -30.52
CA LEU A 11 -14.27 10.61 -29.77
C LEU A 11 -15.59 10.17 -30.42
N GLY A 12 -16.11 10.90 -31.41
CA GLY A 12 -17.39 10.61 -32.05
C GLY A 12 -18.59 10.76 -31.10
N VAL A 13 -18.55 11.76 -30.21
CA VAL A 13 -19.59 12.06 -29.22
C VAL A 13 -20.18 13.45 -29.44
N ALA A 14 -21.42 13.66 -29.02
CA ALA A 14 -22.06 14.97 -29.09
C ALA A 14 -21.43 15.96 -28.08
N ARG A 15 -21.54 17.27 -28.34
CA ARG A 15 -20.94 18.31 -27.48
C ARG A 15 -21.58 18.41 -26.09
N ASP A 16 -22.82 17.97 -25.97
CA ASP A 16 -23.61 17.86 -24.74
C ASP A 16 -23.47 16.49 -24.06
N ALA A 17 -22.65 15.57 -24.59
CA ALA A 17 -22.46 14.24 -24.03
C ALA A 17 -22.03 14.29 -22.56
N THR A 18 -22.56 13.37 -21.77
CA THR A 18 -22.22 13.24 -20.34
C THR A 18 -20.81 12.66 -20.15
N SER A 19 -20.20 12.89 -18.98
CA SER A 19 -18.87 12.33 -18.67
C SER A 19 -18.84 10.80 -18.71
N GLU A 20 -19.97 10.15 -18.38
CA GLU A 20 -20.13 8.70 -18.44
C GLU A 20 -20.12 8.17 -19.87
N GLU A 21 -20.81 8.86 -20.79
CA GLU A 21 -20.82 8.53 -22.22
C GLU A 21 -19.43 8.69 -22.83
N ILE A 22 -18.74 9.79 -22.53
CA ILE A 22 -17.36 10.06 -22.95
C ILE A 22 -16.43 8.93 -22.49
N LYS A 23 -16.55 8.50 -21.22
CA LYS A 23 -15.77 7.39 -20.65
C LYS A 23 -16.12 6.03 -21.28
N LYS A 24 -17.38 5.80 -21.64
CA LYS A 24 -17.82 4.57 -22.30
C LYS A 24 -17.25 4.48 -23.72
N VAL A 25 -17.32 5.57 -24.48
CA VAL A 25 -16.81 5.63 -25.86
C VAL A 25 -15.29 5.56 -25.91
N TYR A 26 -14.60 6.26 -24.99
CA TYR A 26 -13.15 6.15 -24.84
C TYR A 26 -12.71 4.70 -24.61
N ARG A 27 -13.32 3.97 -23.68
CA ARG A 27 -12.95 2.57 -23.41
C ARG A 27 -13.14 1.66 -24.62
N ARG A 28 -14.15 1.91 -25.45
CA ARG A 28 -14.38 1.16 -26.69
C ARG A 28 -13.29 1.45 -27.72
N LEU A 29 -13.00 2.72 -27.96
CA LEU A 29 -12.00 3.16 -28.94
C LEU A 29 -10.57 2.80 -28.51
N ALA A 30 -10.25 2.92 -27.22
CA ALA A 30 -8.94 2.56 -26.67
C ALA A 30 -8.63 1.07 -26.82
N ARG A 31 -9.63 0.18 -26.70
CA ARG A 31 -9.47 -1.25 -26.96
C ARG A 31 -9.30 -1.54 -28.46
N GLN A 32 -10.03 -0.82 -29.30
CA GLN A 32 -9.99 -1.00 -30.75
C GLN A 32 -8.65 -0.57 -31.36
N TYR A 33 -8.06 0.51 -30.85
CA TYR A 33 -6.81 1.09 -31.36
C TYR A 33 -5.61 0.84 -30.44
N HIS A 34 -5.69 -0.12 -29.51
CA HIS A 34 -4.59 -0.40 -28.59
C HIS A 34 -3.35 -0.88 -29.35
N PRO A 35 -2.12 -0.45 -28.98
CA PRO A 35 -0.88 -0.89 -29.60
C PRO A 35 -0.68 -2.42 -29.57
N ASP A 36 -1.11 -3.08 -28.49
CA ASP A 36 -1.00 -4.54 -28.36
C ASP A 36 -1.94 -5.30 -29.31
N VAL A 37 -3.07 -4.69 -29.69
CA VAL A 37 -4.06 -5.30 -30.62
C VAL A 37 -3.71 -4.95 -32.07
N ASN A 38 -3.03 -3.83 -32.30
CA ASN A 38 -2.60 -3.36 -33.62
C ASN A 38 -1.08 -3.08 -33.66
N PRO A 39 -0.23 -4.11 -33.48
CA PRO A 39 1.21 -3.91 -33.45
C PRO A 39 1.74 -3.47 -34.83
N GLY A 40 2.47 -2.36 -34.86
CA GLY A 40 3.12 -1.85 -36.08
C GLY A 40 2.24 -0.99 -37.00
N ASP A 41 0.96 -0.81 -36.69
CA ASP A 41 0.08 0.11 -37.43
C ASP A 41 0.23 1.54 -36.91
N LYS A 42 0.97 2.36 -37.66
CA LYS A 42 1.20 3.77 -37.35
C LYS A 42 -0.08 4.61 -37.32
N ALA A 43 -1.06 4.28 -38.15
CA ALA A 43 -2.33 5.01 -38.20
C ALA A 43 -3.21 4.69 -36.98
N ALA A 44 -3.19 3.44 -36.50
CA ALA A 44 -3.85 3.07 -35.25
C ALA A 44 -3.17 3.73 -34.04
N GLU A 45 -1.84 3.80 -34.03
CA GLU A 45 -1.07 4.46 -32.97
C GLU A 45 -1.37 5.97 -32.90
N GLU A 46 -1.42 6.66 -34.04
CA GLU A 46 -1.79 8.08 -34.10
C GLU A 46 -3.21 8.33 -33.59
N LYS A 47 -4.18 7.50 -34.02
CA LYS A 47 -5.56 7.58 -33.53
C LYS A 47 -5.65 7.32 -32.03
N PHE A 48 -4.89 6.36 -31.51
CA PHE A 48 -4.87 6.06 -30.08
C PHE A 48 -4.36 7.25 -29.25
N LYS A 49 -3.34 7.96 -29.75
CA LYS A 49 -2.83 9.18 -29.12
C LYS A 49 -3.89 10.28 -29.09
N ASP A 50 -4.54 10.52 -30.23
CA ASP A 50 -5.60 11.54 -30.33
C ASP A 50 -6.80 11.22 -29.43
N ILE A 51 -7.21 9.94 -29.34
CA ILE A 51 -8.27 9.46 -28.44
C ILE A 51 -7.90 9.66 -26.97
N GLY A 52 -6.65 9.39 -26.60
CA GLY A 52 -6.13 9.59 -25.25
C GLY A 52 -6.14 11.06 -24.83
N GLU A 53 -5.65 11.94 -25.71
CA GLU A 53 -5.66 13.39 -25.51
C GLU A 53 -7.07 13.94 -25.35
N ALA A 54 -7.99 13.55 -26.24
CA ALA A 54 -9.38 13.96 -26.20
C ALA A 54 -10.08 13.56 -24.88
N TYR A 55 -9.83 12.35 -24.39
CA TYR A 55 -10.41 11.89 -23.12
C TYR A 55 -9.83 12.62 -21.91
N GLU A 56 -8.53 12.93 -21.90
CA GLU A 56 -7.91 13.63 -20.77
C GLU A 56 -8.43 15.06 -20.59
N VAL A 57 -8.76 15.73 -21.70
CA VAL A 57 -9.36 17.07 -21.70
C VAL A 57 -10.86 17.02 -21.39
N LEU A 58 -11.60 16.07 -21.97
CA LEU A 58 -13.07 16.03 -21.84
C LEU A 58 -13.60 15.27 -20.60
N SER A 59 -12.76 14.48 -19.94
CA SER A 59 -13.18 13.71 -18.74
C SER A 59 -13.28 14.54 -17.46
N ASP A 60 -12.51 15.62 -17.36
CA ASP A 60 -12.53 16.54 -16.22
C ASP A 60 -13.45 17.75 -16.51
N PRO A 61 -14.45 18.06 -15.66
CA PRO A 61 -15.38 19.17 -15.91
C PRO A 61 -14.71 20.55 -16.05
N ALA A 62 -13.64 20.81 -15.28
CA ALA A 62 -12.94 22.09 -15.34
C ALA A 62 -12.13 22.24 -16.63
N ARG A 63 -11.41 21.18 -17.04
CA ARG A 63 -10.66 21.15 -18.30
C ARG A 63 -11.57 21.20 -19.52
N ARG A 64 -12.71 20.51 -19.47
CA ARG A 64 -13.75 20.55 -20.51
C ARG A 64 -14.28 21.98 -20.70
N SER A 65 -14.57 22.68 -19.61
CA SER A 65 -15.04 24.07 -19.67
C SER A 65 -14.01 25.01 -20.33
N GLN A 66 -12.74 24.90 -19.95
CA GLN A 66 -11.64 25.69 -20.53
C GLN A 66 -11.42 25.38 -22.01
N TYR A 67 -11.52 24.10 -22.41
CA TYR A 67 -11.47 23.69 -23.81
C TYR A 67 -12.67 24.23 -24.61
N ASP A 68 -13.88 24.20 -24.05
CA ASP A 68 -15.08 24.72 -24.72
C ASP A 68 -15.01 26.24 -24.91
N GLU A 69 -14.47 26.98 -23.93
CA GLU A 69 -14.23 28.42 -24.01
C GLU A 69 -13.18 28.75 -25.07
N PHE A 70 -12.04 28.05 -25.05
CA PHE A 70 -10.99 28.23 -26.04
C PHE A 70 -11.45 27.83 -27.46
N SER A 71 -12.25 26.78 -27.60
CA SER A 71 -12.85 26.36 -28.87
C SER A 71 -13.74 27.46 -29.47
N ARG A 72 -14.53 28.15 -28.65
CA ARG A 72 -15.37 29.28 -29.08
C ARG A 72 -14.52 30.49 -29.46
N PHE A 73 -13.48 30.79 -28.69
CA PHE A 73 -12.53 31.86 -28.99
C PHE A 73 -11.80 31.60 -30.31
N TRP A 74 -11.28 30.39 -30.52
CA TRP A 74 -10.54 30.01 -31.73
C TRP A 74 -11.42 30.08 -33.00
N LYS A 75 -12.68 29.62 -32.91
CA LYS A 75 -13.67 29.74 -34.00
C LYS A 75 -14.00 31.19 -34.35
N LYS A 76 -13.87 32.11 -33.40
CA LYS A 76 -14.17 33.54 -33.60
C LYS A 76 -12.95 34.34 -34.12
N THR A 77 -11.73 33.94 -33.76
CA THR A 77 -10.51 34.72 -34.01
C THR A 77 -9.74 34.31 -35.28
N GLY A 78 -10.03 33.13 -35.86
CA GLY A 78 -9.60 32.79 -37.24
C GLY A 78 -8.10 32.91 -37.52
N ILE A 79 -7.24 32.38 -36.65
CA ILE A 79 -5.78 32.47 -36.80
C ILE A 79 -5.29 31.32 -37.72
N ASN A 80 -4.75 31.69 -38.88
CA ASN A 80 -4.23 30.78 -39.91
C ASN A 80 -2.78 30.35 -39.59
N GLY A 81 -2.58 29.19 -38.95
CA GLY A 81 -1.25 28.62 -38.69
C GLY A 81 -0.81 27.60 -39.77
N LYS A 82 0.48 27.56 -40.11
CA LYS A 82 1.06 26.60 -41.05
C LYS A 82 1.19 25.20 -40.43
N LYS A 83 1.08 24.14 -41.25
CA LYS A 83 1.30 22.73 -40.83
C LYS A 83 2.81 22.45 -40.72
N GLU A 84 3.30 22.15 -39.52
CA GLU A 84 4.55 21.41 -39.34
C GLU A 84 4.26 20.05 -38.70
N PRO A 85 4.94 18.96 -39.14
CA PRO A 85 4.77 17.65 -38.54
C PRO A 85 5.51 17.59 -37.19
N ARG A 86 4.78 17.67 -36.08
CA ARG A 86 5.35 17.47 -34.74
C ARG A 86 5.38 15.98 -34.41
N LYS A 87 6.57 15.45 -34.06
CA LYS A 87 6.73 14.18 -33.33
C LYS A 87 6.41 14.42 -31.86
N SER A 88 5.13 14.33 -31.49
CA SER A 88 4.74 14.37 -30.07
C SER A 88 4.99 13.01 -29.42
N GLY A 89 5.91 12.99 -28.44
CA GLY A 89 6.29 11.82 -27.66
C GLY A 89 5.24 11.47 -26.62
N PHE A 90 4.15 10.82 -27.03
CA PHE A 90 3.22 10.18 -26.12
C PHE A 90 3.93 9.01 -25.41
N ARG A 91 4.32 9.20 -24.13
CA ARG A 91 4.75 8.09 -23.27
C ARG A 91 3.53 7.26 -22.92
N GLY A 92 3.55 5.99 -23.34
CA GLY A 92 2.48 5.03 -23.09
C GLY A 92 2.11 4.92 -21.61
N TRP A 93 0.82 4.66 -21.36
CA TRP A 93 0.27 4.36 -20.04
C TRP A 93 0.90 3.07 -19.48
N GLY A 94 2.06 3.22 -18.85
CA GLY A 94 2.84 2.11 -18.29
C GLY A 94 4.05 2.55 -17.46
N ASP A 95 4.49 3.80 -17.57
CA ASP A 95 5.61 4.33 -16.76
C ASP A 95 5.17 5.58 -15.98
N ARG A 96 4.66 5.36 -14.76
CA ARG A 96 4.55 6.42 -13.74
C ARG A 96 5.64 6.24 -12.70
N SER A 97 6.86 6.49 -13.12
CA SER A 97 7.98 6.75 -12.22
C SER A 97 8.05 8.24 -11.89
N ARG A 98 7.63 8.57 -10.65
CA ARG A 98 8.26 9.55 -9.75
C ARG A 98 8.30 11.03 -10.17
N GLY A 99 7.34 11.79 -9.65
CA GLY A 99 7.61 12.96 -8.81
C GLY A 99 8.17 14.21 -9.47
N GLY A 100 7.27 15.06 -9.96
CA GLY A 100 7.42 16.51 -10.02
C GLY A 100 6.09 17.11 -9.55
N GLU A 101 6.10 17.76 -8.40
CA GLU A 101 4.96 18.50 -7.87
C GLU A 101 4.85 19.81 -8.66
N ASN A 102 4.32 19.73 -9.88
CA ASN A 102 3.69 20.88 -10.51
C ASN A 102 2.23 20.82 -10.12
N GLN A 103 1.89 21.70 -9.18
CA GLN A 103 0.54 21.97 -8.77
C GLN A 103 -0.31 22.21 -10.03
N PRO A 104 -1.36 21.43 -10.30
CA PRO A 104 -2.26 21.75 -11.40
C PRO A 104 -2.79 23.16 -11.13
N ASN A 105 -2.77 24.02 -12.15
CA ASN A 105 -3.32 25.37 -12.05
C ASN A 105 -4.75 25.24 -11.50
N ALA A 106 -4.90 25.62 -10.23
CA ALA A 106 -6.17 25.55 -9.54
C ALA A 106 -7.15 26.48 -10.24
N ALA A 107 -8.38 25.99 -10.39
CA ALA A 107 -9.51 26.71 -10.96
C ALA A 107 -9.58 28.14 -10.40
N GLY A 108 -9.37 29.14 -11.27
CA GLY A 108 -9.46 30.55 -10.88
C GLY A 108 -8.50 31.52 -11.58
N GLN A 109 -7.52 31.06 -12.36
CA GLN A 109 -6.70 31.96 -13.17
C GLN A 109 -7.39 32.26 -14.50
N ASN A 110 -7.57 33.55 -14.81
CA ASN A 110 -7.94 34.02 -16.15
C ASN A 110 -6.83 33.58 -17.12
N ILE A 111 -7.09 32.53 -17.89
CA ILE A 111 -6.19 32.09 -18.95
C ILE A 111 -6.32 33.12 -20.09
N ASP A 112 -5.27 33.90 -20.34
CA ASP A 112 -5.29 34.85 -21.45
C ASP A 112 -5.15 34.09 -22.78
N TYR A 113 -6.30 33.75 -23.38
CA TYR A 113 -6.37 32.97 -24.62
C TYR A 113 -5.66 33.62 -25.80
N LYS A 114 -5.34 34.92 -25.74
CA LYS A 114 -4.64 35.65 -26.81
C LYS A 114 -3.16 35.29 -26.93
N GLN A 115 -2.57 34.69 -25.90
CA GLN A 115 -1.14 34.32 -25.90
C GLN A 115 -0.85 33.02 -26.68
N TYR A 116 -1.88 32.22 -26.99
CA TYR A 116 -1.71 30.93 -27.67
C TYR A 116 -1.85 31.09 -29.19
N THR A 117 -0.74 30.93 -29.90
CA THR A 117 -0.68 30.94 -31.37
C THR A 117 -0.94 29.57 -32.00
N GLU A 118 -0.82 28.49 -31.23
CA GLU A 118 -1.07 27.11 -31.65
C GLU A 118 -2.01 26.40 -30.65
N PHE A 119 -2.97 25.63 -31.16
CA PHE A 119 -3.90 24.87 -30.31
C PHE A 119 -3.17 23.83 -29.42
N GLY A 120 -2.07 23.25 -29.93
CA GLY A 120 -1.28 22.26 -29.19
C GLY A 120 -0.59 22.82 -27.94
N THR A 121 -0.06 24.05 -27.99
CA THR A 121 0.63 24.66 -26.83
C THR A 121 -0.33 25.02 -25.70
N PHE A 122 -1.59 25.34 -26.03
CA PHE A 122 -2.66 25.50 -25.05
C PHE A 122 -2.99 24.17 -24.37
N VAL A 123 -3.13 23.08 -25.13
CA VAL A 123 -3.46 21.75 -24.59
C VAL A 123 -2.34 21.23 -23.68
N ASP A 124 -1.08 21.47 -24.06
CA ASP A 124 0.06 21.08 -23.23
C ASP A 124 0.10 21.83 -21.90
N ASP A 125 -0.22 23.14 -21.89
CA ASP A 125 -0.34 23.92 -20.64
C ASP A 125 -1.56 23.46 -19.80
N LEU A 126 -2.70 23.22 -20.46
CA LEU A 126 -3.94 22.72 -19.85
C LEU A 126 -3.75 21.35 -19.18
N LEU A 127 -2.95 20.48 -19.79
CA LEU A 127 -2.64 19.14 -19.27
C LEU A 127 -1.40 19.15 -18.36
N GLY A 128 -0.76 20.30 -18.14
CA GLY A 128 0.48 20.41 -17.36
C GLY A 128 1.67 19.68 -17.99
N ARG A 129 1.59 19.35 -19.28
CA ARG A 129 2.62 18.71 -20.11
C ARG A 129 3.60 19.76 -20.61
N ARG A 130 4.11 20.59 -19.70
CA ARG A 130 5.15 21.55 -20.07
C ARG A 130 6.43 20.76 -20.36
N GLU A 131 6.72 20.60 -21.65
CA GLU A 131 7.99 20.10 -22.15
C GLU A 131 9.08 20.96 -21.51
N ALA A 132 9.82 20.38 -20.57
CA ALA A 132 11.05 20.99 -20.08
C ALA A 132 11.99 21.03 -21.30
N ALA A 133 11.95 22.13 -22.04
CA ALA A 133 12.99 22.49 -22.98
C ALA A 133 14.29 22.49 -22.19
N ALA A 134 15.03 21.39 -22.31
CA ALA A 134 16.36 21.24 -21.77
C ALA A 134 17.21 22.33 -22.42
N SER A 135 17.40 23.44 -21.72
CA SER A 135 18.43 24.41 -22.03
C SER A 135 19.77 23.70 -21.79
N GLN A 136 20.31 23.10 -22.84
CA GLN A 136 21.73 22.81 -22.95
C GLN A 136 22.47 24.15 -23.02
N THR A 137 22.84 24.70 -21.87
CA THR A 137 23.92 25.69 -21.80
C THR A 137 25.15 25.02 -21.25
N ASN A 138 25.93 24.46 -22.18
CA ASN A 138 27.34 24.19 -21.99
C ASN A 138 28.08 25.52 -21.76
N GLY A 139 28.94 25.53 -20.75
CA GLY A 139 30.27 26.13 -20.88
C GLY A 139 30.41 27.65 -20.69
N THR A 140 30.92 28.00 -19.51
CA THR A 140 32.00 28.98 -19.30
C THR A 140 31.78 30.44 -19.74
N ALA A 141 31.49 31.30 -18.75
CA ALA A 141 32.01 32.66 -18.73
C ALA A 141 32.45 33.02 -17.30
N ARG A 142 33.75 32.95 -17.05
CA ARG A 142 34.38 33.52 -15.86
C ARG A 142 34.37 35.04 -16.00
N ALA A 143 33.55 35.74 -15.21
CA ALA A 143 33.78 37.16 -14.94
C ALA A 143 34.91 37.28 -13.92
N ARG A 144 36.12 37.62 -14.39
CA ARG A 144 37.22 38.06 -13.52
C ARG A 144 37.00 39.53 -13.19
N VAL A 145 36.53 39.83 -11.99
CA VAL A 145 36.70 41.18 -11.42
C VAL A 145 38.10 41.19 -10.80
N ALA A 146 39.01 41.94 -11.41
CA ALA A 146 40.33 42.21 -10.84
C ALA A 146 40.15 43.27 -9.73
N SER A 147 40.23 42.84 -8.48
CA SER A 147 40.47 43.74 -7.35
C SER A 147 41.98 43.74 -7.08
N SER A 148 42.61 44.91 -7.19
CA SER A 148 44.01 45.12 -6.89
C SER A 148 44.17 45.60 -5.46
N ASP A 149 44.11 44.68 -4.49
CA ASP A 149 44.54 44.96 -3.12
C ASP A 149 45.43 43.80 -2.64
N ALA A 150 46.71 44.11 -2.45
CA ALA A 150 47.79 43.14 -2.22
C ALA A 150 48.05 42.80 -0.75
N TRP A 151 47.08 43.00 0.16
CA TRP A 151 47.27 42.70 1.59
C TRP A 151 45.98 42.35 2.35
N SER A 152 45.39 41.21 2.02
CA SER A 152 44.46 40.51 2.92
C SER A 152 44.55 39.00 2.69
N PRO A 153 44.79 38.16 3.72
CA PRO A 153 44.64 36.73 3.58
C PRO A 153 43.15 36.45 3.33
N GLY A 154 42.78 36.26 2.06
CA GLY A 154 41.41 35.95 1.66
C GLY A 154 41.04 34.55 2.14
N TYR A 155 40.40 34.44 3.30
CA TYR A 155 39.77 33.20 3.73
C TYR A 155 38.65 32.88 2.73
N THR A 156 38.91 31.95 1.81
CA THR A 156 37.87 31.45 0.91
C THR A 156 36.96 30.56 1.75
N LYS A 157 35.87 31.10 2.29
CA LYS A 157 34.79 30.29 2.87
C LYS A 157 34.08 29.58 1.72
N THR A 158 34.51 28.37 1.40
CA THR A 158 33.76 27.46 0.54
C THR A 158 32.54 26.97 1.33
N SER A 159 31.39 27.63 1.20
CA SER A 159 30.13 27.06 1.65
C SER A 159 29.76 25.91 0.71
N ARG A 160 30.01 24.67 1.15
CA ARG A 160 29.35 23.51 0.54
C ARG A 160 27.90 23.55 1.00
N THR A 161 26.99 23.90 0.09
CA THR A 161 25.58 23.54 0.27
C THR A 161 25.51 22.02 0.24
N MET A 162 25.47 21.38 1.41
CA MET A 162 25.15 19.97 1.49
C MET A 162 23.69 19.82 1.08
N THR A 163 23.44 19.41 -0.16
CA THR A 163 22.15 18.86 -0.55
C THR A 163 21.95 17.61 0.29
N SER A 164 21.07 17.68 1.30
CA SER A 164 20.75 16.52 2.11
C SER A 164 20.11 15.48 1.19
N SER A 165 20.83 14.38 0.98
CA SER A 165 20.37 13.31 0.09
C SER A 165 19.28 12.54 0.81
N ARG A 166 18.10 12.38 0.19
CA ARG A 166 17.04 11.52 0.73
C ARG A 166 17.60 10.11 0.96
N LYS A 167 17.53 9.62 2.20
CA LYS A 167 18.04 8.30 2.57
C LYS A 167 16.93 7.45 3.14
N ASN A 168 16.83 6.22 2.63
CA ASN A 168 15.96 5.21 3.22
C ASN A 168 16.60 4.70 4.51
N VAL A 169 15.76 4.41 5.50
CA VAL A 169 16.16 3.90 6.80
C VAL A 169 15.49 2.57 7.05
N GLU A 170 16.17 1.66 7.72
CA GLU A 170 15.60 0.41 8.22
C GLU A 170 15.62 0.44 9.75
N ALA A 171 14.52 0.03 10.38
CA ALA A 171 14.43 -0.11 11.82
C ALA A 171 13.78 -1.46 12.16
N GLN A 172 14.11 -2.00 13.34
CA GLN A 172 13.48 -3.21 13.84
C GLN A 172 12.37 -2.84 14.82
N LEU A 173 11.22 -3.47 14.69
CA LEU A 173 10.09 -3.30 15.60
C LEU A 173 9.74 -4.66 16.21
N THR A 174 9.99 -4.79 17.50
CA THR A 174 9.63 -5.98 18.27
C THR A 174 8.25 -5.79 18.89
N LEU A 175 7.36 -6.77 18.71
CA LEU A 175 5.97 -6.71 19.15
C LEU A 175 5.56 -8.00 19.88
N PRO A 176 4.70 -7.91 20.91
CA PRO A 176 4.08 -9.10 21.48
C PRO A 176 3.12 -9.75 20.47
N LEU A 177 2.95 -11.08 20.59
CA LEU A 177 2.09 -11.88 19.70
C LEU A 177 0.66 -11.34 19.57
N GLU A 178 0.07 -10.87 20.68
CA GLU A 178 -1.29 -10.31 20.70
C GLU A 178 -1.42 -9.02 19.87
N LYS A 179 -0.40 -8.15 19.93
CA LYS A 179 -0.37 -6.92 19.13
C LYS A 179 -0.10 -7.23 17.66
N ALA A 180 0.75 -8.21 17.37
CA ALA A 180 0.97 -8.68 16.00
C ALA A 180 -0.30 -9.31 15.40
N TYR A 181 -1.08 -10.01 16.23
CA TYR A 181 -2.37 -10.61 15.86
C TYR A 181 -3.44 -9.56 15.55
N THR A 182 -3.66 -8.62 16.46
CA THR A 182 -4.69 -7.58 16.33
C THR A 182 -4.32 -6.47 15.35
N GLY A 183 -3.03 -6.13 15.27
CA GLY A 183 -2.53 -4.98 14.53
C GLY A 183 -2.97 -3.66 15.16
N GLY A 184 -3.37 -2.71 14.31
CA GLY A 184 -3.87 -1.40 14.72
C GLY A 184 -2.76 -0.35 14.83
N ARG A 185 -3.12 0.79 15.42
CA ARG A 185 -2.21 1.94 15.53
C ARG A 185 -1.22 1.74 16.67
N GLU A 186 0.05 2.02 16.40
CA GLU A 186 1.14 1.91 17.37
C GLU A 186 2.09 3.10 17.22
N ARG A 187 2.50 3.69 18.34
CA ARG A 187 3.43 4.82 18.34
C ARG A 187 4.83 4.31 18.59
N ILE A 188 5.65 4.30 17.55
CA ILE A 188 7.05 3.90 17.64
C ILE A 188 7.93 5.12 17.93
N ARG A 189 8.93 4.95 18.78
CA ARG A 189 10.02 5.91 18.95
C ARG A 189 11.23 5.41 18.19
N MET A 190 11.76 6.24 17.31
CA MET A 190 12.95 5.94 16.52
C MET A 190 14.22 6.34 17.29
N GLU A 191 15.36 5.78 16.87
CA GLU A 191 16.68 6.11 17.42
C GLU A 191 17.06 7.59 17.22
N ASP A 192 16.46 8.24 16.22
CA ASP A 192 16.62 9.67 15.95
C ASP A 192 15.80 10.58 16.89
N GLY A 193 15.04 10.01 17.84
CA GLY A 193 14.21 10.71 18.80
C GLY A 193 12.81 11.11 18.28
N ARG A 194 12.50 10.89 17.01
CA ARG A 194 11.15 11.13 16.46
C ARG A 194 10.20 10.04 16.92
N SER A 195 8.93 10.41 17.11
CA SER A 195 7.85 9.45 17.32
C SER A 195 6.93 9.41 16.12
N LEU A 196 6.66 8.22 15.62
CA LEU A 196 5.80 7.99 14.45
C LEU A 196 4.62 7.10 14.85
N GLU A 197 3.41 7.51 14.50
CA GLU A 197 2.24 6.64 14.61
C GLU A 197 2.13 5.83 13.33
N VAL A 198 2.14 4.51 13.47
CA VAL A 198 2.13 3.55 12.37
C VAL A 198 0.88 2.70 12.49
N GLU A 199 0.15 2.57 11.39
CA GLU A 199 -0.94 1.63 11.27
C GLU A 199 -0.38 0.26 10.86
N MET A 200 -0.49 -0.70 11.76
CA MET A 200 0.00 -2.05 11.56
C MET A 200 -1.15 -2.96 11.09
N PRO A 201 -0.95 -3.73 10.01
CA PRO A 201 -1.96 -4.72 9.61
C PRO A 201 -2.08 -5.83 10.68
N PRO A 202 -3.23 -6.49 10.80
CA PRO A 202 -3.36 -7.70 11.60
C PRO A 202 -2.56 -8.86 10.98
N GLY A 203 -2.17 -9.84 11.80
CA GLY A 203 -1.49 -11.04 11.31
C GLY A 203 -0.03 -10.83 10.93
N MET A 204 0.67 -9.94 11.62
CA MET A 204 2.08 -9.70 11.31
C MET A 204 2.98 -10.86 11.72
N VAL A 205 3.90 -11.25 10.84
CA VAL A 205 4.84 -12.34 11.10
C VAL A 205 6.27 -11.84 11.25
N THR A 206 7.08 -12.58 12.02
CA THR A 206 8.51 -12.30 12.16
C THR A 206 9.19 -12.29 10.80
N GLY A 207 9.98 -11.24 10.53
CA GLY A 207 10.67 -11.02 9.27
C GLY A 207 9.87 -10.21 8.24
N GLN A 208 8.60 -9.93 8.47
CA GLN A 208 7.79 -9.07 7.59
C GLN A 208 8.37 -7.66 7.54
N ARG A 209 8.37 -7.06 6.34
CA ARG A 209 8.88 -5.69 6.11
C ARG A 209 7.71 -4.75 5.80
N LEU A 210 7.49 -3.77 6.67
CA LEU A 210 6.48 -2.74 6.49
C LEU A 210 7.13 -1.45 5.99
N ARG A 211 6.75 -0.98 4.79
CA ARG A 211 7.29 0.24 4.18
C ARG A 211 6.41 1.45 4.52
N LEU A 212 7.01 2.45 5.13
CA LEU A 212 6.40 3.73 5.46
C LEU A 212 6.98 4.83 4.56
N LYS A 213 6.18 5.28 3.61
CA LYS A 213 6.61 6.24 2.58
C LYS A 213 6.95 7.58 3.20
N LYS A 214 8.07 8.19 2.78
CA LYS A 214 8.52 9.53 3.22
C LYS A 214 8.81 9.66 4.73
N GLN A 215 8.92 8.56 5.48
CA GLN A 215 9.19 8.56 6.93
C GLN A 215 10.67 8.34 7.28
N GLY A 216 11.54 8.18 6.28
CA GLY A 216 12.99 8.12 6.43
C GLY A 216 13.65 9.49 6.59
N ILE A 217 14.96 9.56 6.32
CA ILE A 217 15.75 10.80 6.43
C ILE A 217 15.57 11.64 5.16
N ASP A 218 15.37 12.95 5.34
CA ASP A 218 15.18 13.93 4.25
C ASP A 218 14.06 13.54 3.26
N GLY A 219 13.01 12.87 3.75
CA GLY A 219 11.89 12.40 2.94
C GLY A 219 12.16 11.11 2.15
N GLY A 220 13.16 10.32 2.55
CA GLY A 220 13.30 8.90 2.16
C GLY A 220 12.23 8.01 2.82
N ASP A 221 12.28 6.70 2.56
CA ASP A 221 11.32 5.74 3.14
C ASP A 221 11.88 5.03 4.38
N LEU A 222 11.00 4.65 5.30
CA LEU A 222 11.32 3.83 6.47
C LEU A 222 10.83 2.40 6.24
N TYR A 223 11.70 1.43 6.44
CA TYR A 223 11.35 0.00 6.41
C TYR A 223 11.40 -0.54 7.83
N LEU A 224 10.26 -0.94 8.36
CA LEU A 224 10.18 -1.61 9.64
C LEU A 224 10.25 -3.12 9.42
N LYS A 225 11.27 -3.76 9.99
CA LYS A 225 11.37 -5.22 10.07
C LYS A 225 10.69 -5.67 11.36
N ILE A 226 9.58 -6.39 11.22
CA ILE A 226 8.78 -6.85 12.34
C ILE A 226 9.41 -8.10 12.95
N THR A 227 9.50 -8.14 14.28
CA THR A 227 9.87 -9.31 15.07
C THR A 227 8.78 -9.57 16.09
N VAL A 228 8.20 -10.76 16.09
CA VAL A 228 7.17 -11.14 17.08
C VAL A 228 7.83 -11.86 18.24
N ASP A 229 7.56 -11.39 19.46
CA ASP A 229 8.08 -12.02 20.68
C ASP A 229 7.43 -13.39 20.92
N PRO A 230 8.20 -14.40 21.37
CA PRO A 230 7.66 -15.67 21.80
C PRO A 230 6.64 -15.47 22.93
N HIS A 231 5.47 -16.10 22.80
CA HIS A 231 4.43 -16.06 23.83
C HIS A 231 4.59 -17.24 24.81
N PRO A 232 4.38 -17.06 26.14
CA PRO A 232 4.54 -18.13 27.12
C PRO A 232 3.55 -19.28 26.95
N PHE A 233 2.35 -18.98 26.45
CA PHE A 233 1.24 -19.94 26.38
C PHE A 233 0.88 -20.39 24.94
N PHE A 234 1.18 -19.55 23.95
CA PHE A 234 0.77 -19.76 22.56
C PHE A 234 2.00 -19.96 21.70
N LYS A 235 1.98 -20.97 20.85
CA LYS A 235 3.02 -21.22 19.85
C LYS A 235 2.41 -21.06 18.47
N LEU A 236 3.02 -20.21 17.65
CA LEU A 236 2.59 -20.02 16.27
C LEU A 236 3.29 -21.06 15.38
N GLU A 237 2.51 -21.93 14.74
CA GLU A 237 2.99 -22.94 13.80
C GLU A 237 2.38 -22.65 12.41
N GLY A 238 3.10 -21.84 11.62
CA GLY A 238 2.57 -21.34 10.34
C GLY A 238 1.39 -20.40 10.56
N VAL A 239 0.18 -20.86 10.22
CA VAL A 239 -1.07 -20.11 10.43
C VAL A 239 -1.88 -20.63 11.62
N ASP A 240 -1.50 -21.79 12.16
CA ASP A 240 -2.19 -22.42 13.27
C ASP A 240 -1.55 -22.00 14.59
N ILE A 241 -2.37 -21.97 15.64
CA ILE A 241 -1.91 -21.63 17.00
C ILE A 241 -2.00 -22.87 17.85
N TYR A 242 -0.90 -23.21 18.50
CA TYR A 242 -0.85 -24.31 19.43
C TYR A 242 -0.85 -23.80 20.88
N CYS A 243 -1.65 -24.43 21.74
CA CYS A 243 -1.62 -24.19 23.18
C CYS A 243 -1.84 -25.47 23.98
N GLN A 244 -1.41 -25.46 25.24
CA GLN A 244 -1.65 -26.56 26.18
C GLN A 244 -2.68 -26.13 27.21
N VAL A 245 -3.76 -26.91 27.33
CA VAL A 245 -4.82 -26.62 28.30
C VAL A 245 -4.78 -27.69 29.39
N PRO A 246 -4.50 -27.31 30.65
CA PRO A 246 -4.59 -28.23 31.76
C PRO A 246 -6.06 -28.55 32.05
N VAL A 247 -6.37 -29.83 32.19
CA VAL A 247 -7.69 -30.33 32.62
C VAL A 247 -7.53 -31.28 33.79
N THR A 248 -8.54 -31.34 34.65
CA THR A 248 -8.55 -32.28 35.78
C THR A 248 -8.79 -33.72 35.31
N PRO A 249 -8.41 -34.74 36.12
CA PRO A 249 -8.70 -36.14 35.78
C PRO A 249 -10.20 -36.41 35.64
N SER A 250 -11.04 -35.77 36.46
CA SER A 250 -12.49 -35.89 36.38
C SER A 250 -13.05 -35.33 35.08
N GLU A 251 -12.62 -34.13 34.66
CA GLU A 251 -13.00 -33.55 33.37
C GLU A 251 -12.56 -34.43 32.21
N ALA A 252 -11.34 -34.99 32.27
CA ALA A 252 -10.83 -35.84 31.20
C ALA A 252 -11.64 -37.15 31.05
N VAL A 253 -12.05 -37.75 32.18
CA VAL A 253 -12.82 -39.00 32.19
C VAL A 253 -14.29 -38.75 31.83
N LEU A 254 -14.94 -37.77 32.46
CA LEU A 254 -16.37 -37.50 32.30
C LEU A 254 -16.69 -36.70 31.04
N GLY A 255 -15.72 -35.94 30.52
CA GLY A 255 -15.96 -34.90 29.53
C GLY A 255 -16.67 -33.70 30.14
N GLY A 256 -17.01 -32.72 29.31
CA GLY A 256 -17.74 -31.53 29.75
C GLY A 256 -17.43 -30.28 28.93
N GLN A 257 -17.81 -29.12 29.46
CA GLN A 257 -17.42 -27.82 28.90
C GLN A 257 -16.18 -27.31 29.63
N VAL A 258 -15.15 -26.97 28.86
CA VAL A 258 -13.91 -26.38 29.39
C VAL A 258 -13.67 -25.04 28.69
N GLU A 259 -13.20 -24.05 29.44
CA GLU A 259 -12.83 -22.74 28.90
C GLU A 259 -11.40 -22.79 28.37
N VAL A 260 -11.25 -22.42 27.10
CA VAL A 260 -9.98 -22.41 26.39
C VAL A 260 -9.61 -20.96 26.06
N PRO A 261 -8.44 -20.47 26.49
CA PRO A 261 -7.94 -19.17 26.08
C PRO A 261 -7.53 -19.19 24.59
N THR A 262 -7.96 -18.16 23.87
CA THR A 262 -7.61 -17.89 22.46
C THR A 262 -7.11 -16.46 22.33
N LEU A 263 -6.52 -16.09 21.20
CA LEU A 263 -6.10 -14.69 20.94
C LEU A 263 -7.28 -13.72 20.80
N ASP A 264 -8.51 -14.22 20.60
CA ASP A 264 -9.75 -13.41 20.61
C ASP A 264 -10.35 -13.28 22.03
N GLY A 265 -9.84 -14.01 23.02
CA GLY A 265 -10.42 -14.15 24.36
C GLY A 265 -10.78 -15.60 24.72
N LEU A 266 -11.57 -15.79 25.79
CA LEU A 266 -11.96 -17.11 26.28
C LEU A 266 -13.09 -17.71 25.42
N VAL A 267 -12.98 -18.99 25.07
CA VAL A 267 -13.98 -19.74 24.31
C VAL A 267 -14.31 -21.03 25.03
N LYS A 268 -15.59 -21.38 25.12
CA LYS A 268 -16.02 -22.68 25.65
C LYS A 268 -15.88 -23.77 24.60
N MET A 269 -15.19 -24.85 24.95
CA MET A 269 -15.01 -26.04 24.11
C MET A 269 -15.64 -27.25 24.79
N MET A 270 -16.26 -28.12 23.99
CA MET A 270 -16.73 -29.43 24.46
C MET A 270 -15.56 -30.41 24.50
N LEU A 271 -15.21 -30.87 25.70
CA LEU A 271 -14.25 -31.93 25.93
C LEU A 271 -14.96 -33.28 25.86
N PRO A 272 -14.56 -34.21 24.96
CA PRO A 272 -15.13 -35.55 24.93
C PRO A 272 -14.74 -36.33 26.18
N SER A 273 -15.59 -37.28 26.58
CA SER A 273 -15.28 -38.21 27.68
C SER A 273 -14.15 -39.17 27.30
N GLY A 274 -13.38 -39.58 28.30
CA GLY A 274 -12.23 -40.48 28.12
C GLY A 274 -11.09 -39.88 27.28
N VAL A 275 -10.88 -38.57 27.34
CA VAL A 275 -9.79 -37.92 26.60
C VAL A 275 -8.43 -38.26 27.23
N GLY A 276 -7.47 -38.65 26.39
CA GLY A 276 -6.10 -38.96 26.82
C GLY A 276 -5.22 -37.71 26.97
N HIS A 277 -4.19 -37.81 27.81
CA HIS A 277 -3.10 -36.83 27.85
C HIS A 277 -2.44 -36.69 26.46
N GLY A 278 -2.12 -35.47 26.05
CA GLY A 278 -1.51 -35.17 24.75
C GLY A 278 -2.48 -35.22 23.57
N LYS A 279 -3.75 -35.56 23.79
CA LYS A 279 -4.76 -35.51 22.71
C LYS A 279 -4.91 -34.07 22.25
N ARG A 280 -4.86 -33.86 20.93
CA ARG A 280 -5.07 -32.56 20.30
C ARG A 280 -6.52 -32.42 19.82
N LEU A 281 -7.16 -31.35 20.25
CA LEU A 281 -8.50 -30.94 19.81
C LEU A 281 -8.38 -29.66 18.99
N ARG A 282 -9.24 -29.53 17.98
CA ARG A 282 -9.17 -28.43 17.01
C ARG A 282 -10.30 -27.44 17.23
N LEU A 283 -9.95 -26.18 17.41
CA LEU A 283 -10.87 -25.05 17.38
C LEU A 283 -10.75 -24.36 16.02
N ALA A 284 -11.76 -24.56 15.18
CA ALA A 284 -11.76 -24.05 13.82
C ALA A 284 -11.80 -22.51 13.77
N ASN A 285 -11.04 -21.90 12.87
CA ASN A 285 -10.96 -20.44 12.67
C ASN A 285 -10.49 -19.63 13.90
N LYS A 286 -9.80 -20.27 14.84
CA LYS A 286 -9.23 -19.65 16.04
C LYS A 286 -7.70 -19.51 16.00
N GLY A 287 -7.09 -19.80 14.85
CA GLY A 287 -5.68 -19.59 14.60
C GLY A 287 -5.34 -18.17 14.17
N TYR A 288 -4.17 -18.02 13.57
CA TYR A 288 -3.61 -16.74 13.17
C TYR A 288 -4.30 -16.20 11.90
N PRO A 289 -4.51 -14.87 11.77
CA PRO A 289 -5.18 -14.30 10.62
C PRO A 289 -4.27 -14.31 9.40
N ILE A 290 -4.90 -14.58 8.26
CA ILE A 290 -4.31 -14.65 6.93
C ILE A 290 -4.94 -13.53 6.09
N ASP A 291 -4.30 -13.17 4.99
CA ASP A 291 -4.87 -12.28 3.97
C ASP A 291 -6.30 -12.72 3.58
N ASN A 292 -7.14 -11.72 3.29
CA ASN A 292 -8.56 -11.86 2.93
C ASN A 292 -9.47 -12.41 4.04
N GLY A 293 -9.11 -12.21 5.32
CA GLY A 293 -9.99 -12.50 6.46
C GLY A 293 -10.13 -14.00 6.79
N ARG A 294 -9.35 -14.86 6.12
CA ARG A 294 -9.20 -16.26 6.50
C ARG A 294 -8.36 -16.37 7.76
N ARG A 295 -8.57 -17.42 8.54
CA ARG A 295 -7.78 -17.72 9.74
C ARG A 295 -7.34 -19.18 9.70
N GLY A 296 -6.22 -19.47 10.35
CA GLY A 296 -5.88 -20.85 10.71
C GLY A 296 -6.77 -21.37 11.83
N ASP A 297 -6.40 -22.53 12.36
CA ASP A 297 -7.07 -23.19 13.47
C ASP A 297 -6.24 -23.07 14.76
N GLN A 298 -6.89 -23.24 15.91
CA GLN A 298 -6.18 -23.41 17.18
C GLN A 298 -6.18 -24.89 17.58
N LEU A 299 -4.98 -25.43 17.77
CA LEU A 299 -4.72 -26.79 18.22
C LEU A 299 -4.51 -26.78 19.73
N VAL A 300 -5.47 -27.35 20.44
CA VAL A 300 -5.50 -27.43 21.90
C VAL A 300 -5.00 -28.81 22.31
N GLU A 301 -3.81 -28.88 22.90
CA GLU A 301 -3.29 -30.11 23.48
C GLU A 301 -3.73 -30.24 24.94
N ILE A 302 -4.42 -31.34 25.25
CA ILE A 302 -4.95 -31.59 26.58
C ILE A 302 -3.85 -32.13 27.49
N GLN A 303 -3.65 -31.47 28.63
CA GLN A 303 -2.74 -31.94 29.68
C GLN A 303 -3.52 -32.28 30.94
N ILE A 304 -3.51 -33.55 31.32
CA ILE A 304 -4.10 -33.96 32.61
C ILE A 304 -3.23 -33.41 33.74
N ALA A 305 -3.77 -32.45 34.50
CA ALA A 305 -3.12 -31.82 35.64
C ALA A 305 -3.66 -32.43 36.93
N VAL A 306 -2.76 -32.80 37.85
CA VAL A 306 -3.11 -33.39 39.14
C VAL A 306 -2.99 -32.31 40.22
N PRO A 307 -4.04 -32.08 41.05
CA PRO A 307 -3.96 -31.12 42.15
C PRO A 307 -2.90 -31.56 43.17
N LYS A 308 -2.08 -30.61 43.64
CA LYS A 308 -1.04 -30.89 44.64
C LYS A 308 -1.61 -31.09 46.03
N ASP A 309 -2.62 -30.29 46.36
CA ASP A 309 -3.30 -30.29 47.65
C ASP A 309 -4.75 -30.72 47.42
N ILE A 310 -5.20 -31.73 48.18
CA ILE A 310 -6.57 -32.25 48.13
C ILE A 310 -7.17 -32.25 49.52
N SER A 311 -8.47 -31.99 49.59
CA SER A 311 -9.26 -32.06 50.82
C SER A 311 -9.41 -33.49 51.34
N LEU A 312 -9.81 -33.65 52.61
CA LEU A 312 -10.13 -34.96 53.19
C LEU A 312 -11.20 -35.69 52.39
N GLN A 313 -12.23 -34.97 51.93
CA GLN A 313 -13.32 -35.54 51.14
C GLN A 313 -12.84 -36.02 49.76
N GLU A 314 -12.04 -35.22 49.05
CA GLU A 314 -11.46 -35.63 47.76
C GLU A 314 -10.57 -36.86 47.93
N ARG A 315 -9.76 -36.91 48.99
CA ARG A 315 -8.92 -38.05 49.30
C ARG A 315 -9.74 -39.33 49.50
N GLU A 316 -10.81 -39.27 50.30
CA GLU A 316 -11.70 -40.43 50.49
C GLU A 316 -12.31 -40.91 49.16
N LEU A 317 -12.67 -39.99 48.25
CA LEU A 317 -13.20 -40.32 46.94
C LEU A 317 -12.14 -40.97 46.04
N TYR A 318 -10.91 -40.47 46.05
CA TYR A 318 -9.80 -41.11 45.31
C TYR A 318 -9.46 -42.50 45.88
N GLU A 319 -9.52 -42.70 47.19
CA GLU A 319 -9.31 -44.02 47.81
C GLU A 319 -10.41 -45.01 47.40
N LYS A 320 -11.68 -44.58 47.37
CA LYS A 320 -12.78 -45.41 46.85
C LYS A 320 -12.61 -45.72 45.36
N LEU A 321 -12.25 -44.73 44.55
CA LEU A 321 -11.99 -44.91 43.11
C LEU A 321 -10.87 -45.95 42.89
N ARG A 322 -9.78 -45.85 43.64
CA ARG A 322 -8.64 -46.78 43.55
C ARG A 322 -9.01 -48.23 43.86
N GLN A 323 -10.01 -48.47 44.72
CA GLN A 323 -10.47 -49.83 45.06
C GLN A 323 -11.27 -50.47 43.92
N ILE A 324 -12.01 -49.66 43.14
CA ILE A 324 -12.88 -50.14 42.05
C ILE A 324 -12.22 -50.04 40.66
N GLU A 325 -11.12 -49.31 40.54
CA GLU A 325 -10.45 -49.01 39.27
C GLU A 325 -9.98 -50.30 38.55
N THR A 326 -10.47 -50.49 37.32
CA THR A 326 -10.10 -51.64 36.47
C THR A 326 -8.97 -51.32 35.48
N PHE A 327 -8.67 -50.04 35.27
CA PHE A 327 -7.68 -49.58 34.30
C PHE A 327 -6.25 -49.80 34.79
N LYS A 328 -5.42 -50.48 33.97
CA LYS A 328 -4.03 -50.83 34.29
C LYS A 328 -3.06 -50.23 33.26
N PRO A 329 -2.62 -48.97 33.40
CA PRO A 329 -1.84 -48.28 32.37
C PRO A 329 -0.43 -48.84 32.13
N ARG A 330 0.05 -49.78 32.94
CA ARG A 330 1.40 -50.35 32.87
C ARG A 330 1.43 -51.83 32.46
N ILE A 331 0.33 -52.36 31.92
CA ILE A 331 0.21 -53.80 31.64
C ILE A 331 1.22 -54.28 30.57
N ASP A 332 1.53 -53.41 29.61
CA ASP A 332 2.42 -53.70 28.48
C ASP A 332 3.88 -53.23 28.69
N MET A 333 4.23 -52.71 29.87
CA MET A 333 5.58 -52.17 30.16
C MET A 333 6.57 -53.26 30.61
N ARG A 334 6.55 -54.45 30.00
CA ARG A 334 7.44 -55.57 30.34
C ARG A 334 8.64 -55.71 29.42
#